data_AF-A0A970XM09-F1
#
_entry.id   AF-A0A970XM09-F1
#
_cell.length_a   1.000
_cell.length_b   1.000
_cell.length_c   1.000
_cell.angle_alpha   90.00
_cell.angle_beta   90.00
_cell.angle_gamma   90.00
#
_symmetry.space_group_name_H-M   'P 1'
#
loop_
_entity.id
_entity.type
_entity.pdbx_description
1 polymer ?
#
loop_
_entity_poly.entity_id
_entity_poly.type
_entity_poly.pdbx_seq_one_letter_code
_entity_poly.pdbx_strand_id
1 'polypeptide(L)' 'MSLENDIFKIESITQKIESENLSVDEILNLYEEAILISKQCLTNLSSHKGRLTELNSSLEKIIIEDYE' A
#
# COMPACT_ATOMS: atom_id res chain seq x y z
N MET A 1 -9.48 -3.38 0.20
CA MET A 1 -8.98 -3.20 -1.19
C MET A 1 -7.62 -3.88 -1.26
N SER A 2 -7.19 -4.34 -2.44
CA SER A 2 -5.85 -4.91 -2.61
C SER A 2 -4.83 -3.81 -2.89
N LEU A 3 -3.56 -4.05 -2.60
CA LEU A 3 -2.49 -3.09 -2.84
C LEU A 3 -2.41 -2.68 -4.32
N GLU A 4 -2.65 -3.62 -5.23
CA GLU A 4 -2.65 -3.42 -6.67
C GLU A 4 -3.77 -2.46 -7.12
N ASN A 5 -4.96 -2.59 -6.52
CA ASN A 5 -6.07 -1.70 -6.81
C ASN A 5 -5.80 -0.28 -6.29
N ASP A 6 -5.14 -0.15 -5.15
CA ASP A 6 -4.78 1.14 -4.57
C ASP A 6 -3.69 1.83 -5.40
N ILE A 7 -2.69 1.08 -5.90
CA ILE A 7 -1.68 1.57 -6.83
C ILE A 7 -2.32 2.04 -8.14
N PHE A 8 -3.21 1.24 -8.73
CA PHE A 8 -3.90 1.60 -9.97
C PHE A 8 -4.70 2.91 -9.84
N LYS A 9 -5.33 3.14 -8.68
CA LYS A 9 -6.03 4.39 -8.41
C LYS A 9 -5.09 5.59 -8.34
N ILE A 10 -3.93 5.43 -7.69
CA ILE A 10 -2.91 6.49 -7.64
C ILE A 10 -2.42 6.82 -9.06
N GLU A 11 -2.15 5.81 -9.89
CA GLU A 11 -1.76 6.03 -11.30
C GLU A 11 -2.84 6.79 -12.08
N SER A 12 -4.11 6.43 -11.90
CA SER A 12 -5.23 7.13 -12.52
C SER A 12 -5.34 8.59 -12.04
N ILE A 13 -5.11 8.85 -10.75
CA ILE A 13 -5.10 10.21 -10.20
C ILE A 13 -3.96 11.03 -10.83
N THR A 14 -2.76 10.46 -10.92
CA THR A 14 -1.60 11.11 -11.56
C THR A 14 -1.90 11.47 -13.00
N GLN A 15 -2.45 10.53 -13.78
CA GLN A 15 -2.84 10.78 -15.19
C GLN A 15 -3.88 11.91 -15.32
N LYS A 16 -4.83 12.01 -14.38
CA LYS A 16 -5.81 13.10 -14.37
C LYS A 16 -5.14 14.45 -14.10
N ILE A 17 -4.24 14.51 -13.12
CA ILE A 17 -3.51 15.74 -12.78
C ILE A 17 -2.67 16.22 -13.96
N GLU A 18 -2.04 15.30 -14.69
CA GLU A 18 -1.23 15.61 -15.87
C GLU A 18 -2.03 16.02 -17.12
N SER A 19 -3.36 15.89 -17.10
CA SER A 19 -4.22 16.18 -18.27
C SER A 19 -4.46 17.68 -18.55
N GLU A 20 -3.84 18.58 -17.76
CA GLU A 20 -3.84 20.06 -17.89
C GLU A 20 -5.21 20.78 -17.94
N ASN A 21 -6.33 20.06 -17.81
CA ASN A 21 -7.69 20.60 -17.90
C ASN A 21 -8.41 20.71 -16.54
N LEU A 22 -7.64 20.77 -15.45
CA LEU A 22 -8.19 20.82 -14.09
C LEU A 22 -7.97 22.19 -13.45
N SER A 23 -8.98 22.64 -12.71
CA SER A 23 -8.84 23.76 -11.80
C SER A 23 -7.93 23.41 -10.61
N VAL A 24 -7.43 24.43 -9.93
CA VAL A 24 -6.61 24.27 -8.73
C VAL A 24 -7.35 23.48 -7.64
N ASP A 25 -8.65 23.73 -7.46
CA ASP A 25 -9.46 23.03 -6.46
C ASP A 25 -9.62 21.54 -6.79
N GLU A 26 -9.80 21.20 -8.08
CA GLU A 26 -9.85 19.80 -8.53
C GLU A 26 -8.52 19.07 -8.32
N ILE A 27 -7.39 19.75 -8.59
CA ILE A 27 -6.06 19.21 -8.34
C ILE A 27 -5.85 18.95 -6.85
N LEU A 28 -6.26 19.89 -5.99
CA LEU A 28 -6.13 19.74 -4.53
C LEU A 28 -6.97 18.55 -4.02
N ASN A 29 -8.21 18.40 -4.49
CA ASN A 29 -9.06 17.26 -4.12
C ASN A 29 -8.46 15.92 -4.55
N LEU A 30 -7.94 15.84 -5.77
CA LEU A 30 -7.25 14.64 -6.27
C LEU A 30 -5.98 14.33 -5.46
N TYR A 31 -5.24 15.36 -5.06
CA TYR A 31 -4.05 15.20 -4.24
C TYR A 31 -4.39 14.69 -2.82
N GLU A 32 -5.45 15.20 -2.21
CA GLU A 32 -5.95 14.70 -0.93
C GLU A 32 -6.38 13.23 -1.01
N GLU A 33 -7.07 12.85 -2.09
CA GLU A 33 -7.43 11.45 -2.36
C GLU A 33 -6.18 10.58 -2.48
N ALA A 34 -5.17 11.01 -3.25
CA ALA A 34 -3.91 10.30 -3.42
C ALA A 34 -3.16 10.11 -2.08
N ILE A 35 -3.16 11.12 -1.20
CA ILE A 35 -2.57 11.00 0.15
C ILE A 35 -3.29 9.91 0.96
N LEU A 36 -4.62 9.89 0.91
CA LEU A 36 -5.41 8.92 1.68
C LEU A 36 -5.16 7.49 1.20
N ILE A 37 -5.15 7.26 -0.11
CA ILE A 37 -4.86 5.96 -0.71
C ILE A 37 -3.41 5.54 -0.39
N SER A 38 -2.45 6.47 -0.48
CA SER A 38 -1.05 6.18 -0.15
C SER A 38 -0.87 5.73 1.31
N LYS A 39 -1.61 6.34 2.25
CA LYS A 39 -1.62 5.90 3.66
C LYS A 39 -2.19 4.48 3.80
N GLN A 40 -3.22 4.14 3.04
CA GLN A 40 -3.79 2.79 3.02
C GLN A 40 -2.79 1.77 2.49
N CYS A 41 -2.08 2.08 1.40
CA CYS A 41 -1.01 1.24 0.86
C CYS A 41 0.07 0.94 1.91
N LEU A 42 0.57 1.98 2.61
CA LEU A 42 1.60 1.82 3.64
C LEU A 42 1.11 0.97 4.81
N THR A 43 -0.16 1.15 5.22
CA THR A 43 -0.78 0.36 6.29
C THR A 43 -0.90 -1.11 5.90
N ASN A 44 -1.37 -1.40 4.69
CA ASN A 44 -1.48 -2.76 4.17
C ASN A 44 -0.09 -3.43 4.06
N LEU A 45 0.90 -2.71 3.52
CA LEU A 45 2.27 -3.21 3.40
C LEU A 45 2.88 -3.53 4.77
N SER A 46 2.66 -2.67 5.76
CA SER A 46 3.11 -2.90 7.14
C SER A 46 2.49 -4.16 7.73
N SER A 47 1.19 -4.38 7.52
CA SER A 47 0.49 -5.60 7.95
C SER A 47 1.06 -6.86 7.29
N HIS A 48 1.29 -6.82 5.98
CA HIS A 48 1.92 -7.94 5.25
C HIS A 48 3.33 -8.24 5.76
N LYS A 49 4.14 -7.22 6.05
CA LYS A 49 5.46 -7.38 6.66
C LYS A 49 5.36 -8.05 8.03
N GLY A 50 4.44 -7.62 8.89
CA GLY A 50 4.21 -8.23 10.21
C GLY A 50 3.87 -9.71 10.11
N ARG A 51 2.95 -10.06 9.22
CA ARG A 51 2.59 -11.47 8.96
C ARG A 51 3.77 -12.30 8.46
N LEU A 52 4.61 -11.75 7.59
CA LEU A 52 5.82 -12.43 7.12
C LEU A 52 6.81 -12.69 8.27
N THR A 53 6.98 -11.71 9.17
CA THR A 53 7.81 -11.86 10.37
C THR A 53 7.30 -13.00 11.25
N GLU A 54 5.98 -13.07 11.50
CA GLU A 54 5.37 -14.15 12.29
C GLU A 54 5.58 -15.53 11.65
N LEU A 55 5.43 -15.63 10.33
CA LEU A 55 5.67 -16.87 9.59
C LEU A 55 7.13 -17.32 9.69
N ASN A 56 8.08 -16.41 9.53
CA ASN A 56 9.51 -16.72 9.66
C ASN A 56 9.86 -17.19 11.07
N SER A 57 9.37 -16.51 12.10
CA SER A 57 9.59 -16.94 13.49
C SER A 57 8.95 -18.30 13.80
N SER A 58 7.82 -18.62 13.16
CA SER A 58 7.19 -19.93 13.31
C SER A 58 8.02 -21.03 12.62
N LEU A 59 8.59 -20.74 11.46
CA LEU A 59 9.48 -21.65 10.74
C LEU A 59 10.77 -21.94 11.53
N GLU A 60 11.38 -20.92 12.11
CA GLU A 60 12.58 -21.08 12.96
C GLU A 60 12.33 -22.00 14.15
N LYS A 61 11.16 -21.92 14.80
CA LYS A 61 10.80 -22.81 15.90
C LYS A 61 10.68 -24.27 15.47
N ILE A 62 10.06 -24.53 14.32
CA ILE A 62 9.96 -25.88 13.76
C ILE A 62 11.37 -26.44 13.49
N ILE A 63 12.25 -25.64 12.90
CA ILE A 63 13.63 -26.05 12.64
C ILE A 63 14.38 -26.34 13.95
N ILE A 64 14.11 -25.64 15.05
CA ILE A 64 14.79 -25.89 16.33
C ILE A 64 14.26 -27.17 16.99
N GLU A 65 12.94 -27.40 16.97
CA GLU A 65 12.30 -28.59 17.56
C GLU A 65 12.72 -29.91 16.89
N ASP A 66 13.12 -29.89 15.61
CA ASP A 66 13.59 -31.09 14.90
C ASP A 66 15.05 -31.49 15.24
N TYR A 67 15.81 -30.68 15.98
CA TYR A 67 17.22 -30.91 16.31
C TYR A 67 17.51 -31.09 17.82
N GLU A 68 16.48 -31.06 18.67
CA GLU A 68 16.54 -31.45 20.10
C GLU A 68 15.98 -32.85 20.33
#